data_AF-A0A7W5XCA0-F1
#
_entry.id   AF-A0A7W5XCA0-F1
#
_cell.length_a   1.000
_cell.length_b   1.000
_cell.length_c   1.000
_cell.angle_alpha   90.00
_cell.angle_beta   90.00
_cell.angle_gamma   90.00
#
_symmetry.space_group_name_H-M   'P 1'
#
loop_
_entity.id
_entity.type
_entity.pdbx_description
1 polymer ?
#
loop_
_entity_poly.entity_id
_entity_poly.type
_entity_poly.pdbx_seq_one_letter_code
_entity_poly.pdbx_strand_id
1 'polypeptide(L)'
;MTKEGFDVDWLVDHGFAADIVKMLIGENEFADLNAFEGLDRYSHRLRGMALQHLQFIIDYGNRKDPVEVDGKIISPYPKYLYAWKLAGCPGIFAST
;
A
#
# COMPACT_ATOMS: atom_id res chain seq x y z
N MET A 1 -13.42 15.56 -7.71
CA MET A 1 -12.67 16.70 -7.15
C MET A 1 -11.31 16.17 -6.72
N THR A 2 -10.35 16.20 -7.63
CA THR A 2 -8.95 15.92 -7.34
C THR A 2 -8.39 17.11 -6.56
N LYS A 3 -8.36 17.00 -5.23
CA LYS A 3 -7.37 17.76 -4.46
C LYS A 3 -6.01 17.24 -4.91
N GLU A 4 -5.06 18.13 -5.18
CA GLU A 4 -3.67 17.82 -5.52
C GLU A 4 -3.09 16.84 -4.49
N GLY A 5 -3.26 15.55 -4.73
CA GLY A 5 -3.15 14.51 -3.74
C GLY A 5 -2.56 13.27 -4.38
N PHE A 6 -1.67 12.64 -3.64
CA PHE A 6 -0.94 11.43 -3.99
C PHE A 6 -1.86 10.37 -4.65
N ASP A 7 -1.75 10.22 -5.97
CA ASP A 7 -2.55 9.27 -6.75
C ASP A 7 -1.89 7.89 -6.76
N VAL A 8 -2.22 7.12 -5.71
CA VAL A 8 -1.73 5.75 -5.53
C VAL A 8 -2.07 4.85 -6.72
N ASP A 9 -3.27 5.01 -7.29
CA ASP A 9 -3.71 4.13 -8.39
C ASP A 9 -2.90 4.40 -9.64
N TRP A 10 -2.69 5.68 -9.97
CA TRP A 10 -1.80 6.07 -11.06
C TRP A 10 -0.38 5.53 -10.85
N LEU A 11 0.19 5.65 -9.65
CA LEU A 11 1.53 5.15 -9.35
C LEU A 11 1.63 3.64 -9.52
N VAL A 12 0.67 2.88 -9.01
CA VAL A 12 0.62 1.43 -9.16
C VAL A 12 0.51 1.05 -10.64
N ASP A 13 -0.39 1.68 -11.39
CA ASP A 13 -0.61 1.41 -12.82
C ASP A 13 0.61 1.77 -13.69
N HIS A 14 1.49 2.65 -13.22
CA HIS A 14 2.73 3.04 -13.91
C HIS A 14 3.98 2.32 -13.38
N GLY A 15 3.81 1.28 -12.56
CA GLY A 15 4.92 0.41 -12.14
C GLY A 15 5.66 0.85 -10.88
N PHE A 16 5.15 1.85 -10.16
CA PHE A 16 5.77 2.37 -8.93
C PHE A 16 5.30 1.64 -7.65
N ALA A 17 4.61 0.50 -7.77
CA ALA A 17 4.15 -0.27 -6.60
C ALA A 17 5.29 -0.63 -5.62
N ALA A 18 6.48 -0.95 -6.14
CA ALA A 18 7.65 -1.25 -5.31
C ALA A 18 8.14 -0.03 -4.52
N ASP A 19 8.07 1.17 -5.10
CA ASP A 19 8.46 2.40 -4.40
C ASP A 19 7.47 2.74 -3.29
N ILE A 20 6.17 2.53 -3.52
CA ILE A 20 5.15 2.65 -2.47
C ILE A 20 5.42 1.65 -1.34
N VAL A 21 5.79 0.40 -1.65
CA VAL A 21 6.19 -0.57 -0.62
C VAL A 21 7.37 -0.05 0.19
N LYS A 22 8.42 0.47 -0.45
CA LYS A 22 9.59 1.05 0.25
C LYS A 22 9.20 2.22 1.16
N MET A 23 8.32 3.11 0.70
CA MET A 23 7.76 4.18 1.54
C MET A 23 7.04 3.59 2.75
N LEU A 24 6.19 2.59 2.52
CA LEU A 24 5.40 1.93 3.56
C LEU A 24 6.20 1.05 4.51
N ILE A 25 7.48 0.74 4.27
CA ILE A 25 8.36 0.04 5.22
C ILE A 25 9.42 0.95 5.84
N GLY A 26 9.50 2.21 5.43
CA GLY A 26 10.50 3.15 5.95
C GLY A 26 11.84 3.10 5.22
N GLU A 27 11.91 2.48 4.04
CA GLU A 27 13.12 2.31 3.23
C GLU A 27 13.22 3.31 2.06
N ASN A 28 12.46 4.41 2.12
CA ASN A 28 12.46 5.46 1.09
C ASN A 28 12.39 6.85 1.73
N GLU A 29 12.94 7.87 1.06
CA GLU A 29 12.99 9.27 1.55
C GLU A 29 11.62 9.93 1.77
N PHE A 30 10.57 9.41 1.14
CA PHE A 30 9.18 9.86 1.29
C PHE A 30 8.41 9.09 2.38
N ALA A 31 9.07 8.22 3.13
CA ALA A 31 8.45 7.52 4.25
C ALA A 31 8.20 8.47 5.43
N ASP A 32 6.97 8.48 5.94
CA ASP A 32 6.62 9.25 7.15
C ASP A 32 6.79 8.39 8.40
N LEU A 33 8.04 8.34 8.90
CA LEU A 33 8.40 7.55 10.07
C LEU A 33 7.70 8.05 11.36
N ASN A 34 7.47 9.37 11.47
CA ASN A 34 6.74 9.94 12.60
C ASN A 34 5.27 9.50 12.58
N ALA A 35 4.65 9.47 11.39
CA ALA A 35 3.30 8.94 11.26
C ALA A 35 3.23 7.46 11.66
N PHE A 36 4.25 6.64 11.34
CA PHE A 36 4.28 5.23 11.75
C PHE A 36 4.19 5.06 13.27
N GLU A 37 4.94 5.83 14.03
CA GLU A 37 4.94 5.78 15.50
C GLU A 37 3.60 6.22 16.09
N GLY A 38 2.91 7.15 15.42
CA GLY A 38 1.60 7.65 15.83
C GLY A 38 0.41 6.79 15.41
N LEU A 39 0.60 5.70 14.64
CA LEU A 39 -0.51 4.88 14.16
C LEU A 39 -1.18 4.13 15.31
N ASP A 40 -2.51 4.23 15.37
CA ASP A 40 -3.29 3.31 16.18
C ASP A 40 -3.23 1.87 15.62
N ARG A 41 -3.72 0.92 16.42
CA ARG A 41 -3.72 -0.51 16.05
C ARG A 41 -4.42 -0.77 14.71
N TYR A 42 -5.48 -0.02 14.39
CA TYR A 42 -6.27 -0.23 13.17
C TYR A 42 -5.55 0.30 11.94
N SER A 43 -4.94 1.48 12.06
CA SER A 43 -4.15 2.13 11.02
C SER A 43 -2.89 1.33 10.72
N HIS A 44 -2.23 0.80 11.76
CA HIS A 44 -1.10 -0.12 11.60
C HIS A 44 -1.52 -1.39 10.85
N ARG A 45 -2.69 -1.96 11.17
CA ARG A 45 -3.22 -3.13 10.46
C ARG A 45 -3.58 -2.80 9.01
N LEU A 46 -4.19 -1.64 8.74
CA LEU A 46 -4.53 -1.21 7.38
C LEU A 46 -3.27 -1.04 6.52
N ARG A 47 -2.24 -0.37 7.04
CA ARG A 47 -0.92 -0.26 6.39
C ARG A 47 -0.35 -1.64 6.05
N GLY A 48 -0.33 -2.58 7.01
CA GLY A 48 0.19 -3.93 6.78
C GLY A 48 -0.58 -4.70 5.69
N MET A 49 -1.90 -4.58 5.65
CA MET A 49 -2.72 -5.24 4.62
C MET A 49 -2.59 -4.58 3.25
N ALA A 50 -2.42 -3.26 3.19
CA ALA A 50 -2.13 -2.54 1.95
C ALA A 50 -0.77 -2.96 1.38
N LEU A 51 0.25 -3.10 2.23
CA LEU A 51 1.56 -3.63 1.86
C LEU A 51 1.46 -5.04 1.27
N GLN A 52 0.69 -5.94 1.89
CA GLN A 52 0.47 -7.28 1.35
C GLN A 52 -0.16 -7.25 -0.06
N HIS A 53 -1.13 -6.35 -0.31
CA HIS A 53 -1.72 -6.20 -1.63
C HIS A 53 -0.72 -5.66 -2.66
N LEU A 54 0.07 -4.65 -2.29
CA LEU A 54 1.08 -4.10 -3.18
C LEU A 54 2.15 -5.15 -3.54
N GLN A 55 2.59 -5.95 -2.56
CA GLN A 55 3.50 -7.05 -2.82
C GLN A 55 2.88 -8.09 -3.76
N PHE A 56 1.59 -8.41 -3.58
CA PHE A 56 0.89 -9.28 -4.51
C PHE A 56 0.87 -8.72 -5.94
N ILE A 57 0.66 -7.42 -6.12
CA ILE A 57 0.70 -6.78 -7.45
C ILE A 57 2.09 -6.88 -8.06
N ILE A 58 3.15 -6.67 -7.27
CA ILE A 58 4.53 -6.77 -7.74
C ILE A 58 4.81 -8.19 -8.26
N ASP A 59 4.38 -9.21 -7.52
CA ASP A 59 4.70 -10.61 -7.82
C ASP A 59 3.78 -11.22 -8.89
N TYR A 60 2.51 -10.80 -8.95
CA TYR A 60 1.45 -11.47 -9.74
C TYR A 60 0.64 -10.51 -10.64
N GLY A 61 0.95 -9.22 -10.66
CA GLY A 61 0.23 -8.20 -11.41
C GLY A 61 -1.18 -7.90 -10.85
N ASN A 62 -2.03 -7.28 -11.67
CA ASN A 62 -3.39 -6.85 -11.30
C ASN A 62 -4.42 -8.00 -11.23
N ARG A 63 -4.00 -9.21 -10.86
CA ARG A 63 -4.89 -10.37 -10.71
C ARG A 63 -5.87 -10.15 -9.56
N LYS A 64 -7.13 -10.55 -9.76
CA LYS A 64 -8.21 -10.44 -8.77
C LYS A 64 -8.46 -11.71 -7.97
N ASP A 65 -7.92 -12.83 -8.44
CA ASP A 65 -8.07 -14.15 -7.83
C ASP A 65 -6.79 -14.53 -7.04
N PRO A 66 -6.93 -15.33 -5.97
CA PRO A 66 -5.78 -15.89 -5.26
C PRO A 66 -4.86 -16.72 -6.15
N VAL A 67 -3.59 -16.82 -5.75
CA VAL A 67 -2.57 -17.65 -6.39
C VAL A 67 -2.09 -18.70 -5.40
N GLU A 68 -1.92 -19.94 -5.85
CA GLU A 68 -1.28 -20.99 -5.06
C GLU A 68 0.22 -21.04 -5.35
N VAL A 69 1.04 -20.96 -4.31
CA VAL A 69 2.50 -21.05 -4.37
C VAL A 69 2.98 -21.98 -3.27
N ASP A 70 3.69 -23.04 -3.63
CA ASP A 70 4.22 -24.07 -2.70
C ASP A 70 3.15 -24.61 -1.73
N GLY A 71 1.94 -24.85 -2.22
CA GLY A 71 0.80 -25.34 -1.44
C GLY A 71 0.15 -24.30 -0.50
N LYS A 72 0.54 -23.02 -0.62
CA LYS A 72 -0.04 -21.90 0.15
C LYS A 72 -0.87 -21.00 -0.75
N ILE A 73 -2.02 -20.55 -0.26
CA ILE A 73 -2.88 -19.59 -0.96
C ILE A 73 -2.46 -18.16 -0.61
N ILE A 74 -2.04 -17.41 -1.61
CA ILE A 74 -1.75 -15.98 -1.51
C ILE A 74 -2.94 -15.22 -2.09
N SER A 75 -3.55 -14.37 -1.28
CA SER A 75 -4.76 -13.62 -1.66
C SER A 75 -4.42 -12.18 -2.07
N PRO A 76 -5.12 -11.61 -3.07
CA PRO A 76 -4.81 -10.28 -3.59
C PRO A 76 -5.20 -9.17 -2.62
N TYR A 77 -6.30 -9.27 -1.86
CA TYR A 77 -6.68 -8.25 -0.86
C TYR A 77 -6.89 -6.78 -1.35
N PRO A 78 -7.46 -6.53 -2.55
CA PRO A 78 -7.56 -5.16 -3.11
C PRO A 78 -8.37 -4.19 -2.25
N LYS A 79 -9.36 -4.69 -1.51
CA LYS A 79 -10.19 -3.88 -0.60
C LYS A 79 -9.40 -3.20 0.52
N TYR A 80 -8.25 -3.75 0.90
CA TYR A 80 -7.44 -3.18 1.98
C TYR A 80 -6.55 -2.04 1.50
N LEU A 81 -6.04 -2.09 0.26
CA LEU A 81 -5.40 -0.93 -0.36
C LEU A 81 -6.42 0.21 -0.51
N TYR A 82 -7.64 -0.10 -0.95
CA TYR A 82 -8.72 0.89 -1.01
C TYR A 82 -9.02 1.52 0.36
N ALA A 83 -9.17 0.71 1.41
CA ALA A 83 -9.41 1.21 2.77
C ALA A 83 -8.24 2.07 3.30
N TRP A 84 -7.00 1.68 3.02
CA TRP A 84 -5.83 2.45 3.38
C TRP A 84 -5.77 3.81 2.64
N LYS A 85 -6.13 3.86 1.35
CA LYS A 85 -6.26 5.12 0.60
C LYS A 85 -7.33 6.04 1.21
N LEU A 86 -8.50 5.49 1.56
CA LEU A 86 -9.57 6.25 2.21
C LEU A 86 -9.15 6.82 3.58
N ALA A 87 -8.24 6.14 4.28
CA ALA A 87 -7.67 6.59 5.54
C ALA A 87 -6.60 7.68 5.38
N GLY A 88 -6.36 8.17 4.15
CA GLY A 88 -5.38 9.22 3.88
C GLY A 88 -3.95 8.70 3.70
N CYS A 89 -3.79 7.44 3.28
CA CYS A 89 -2.48 6.83 2.99
C CYS A 89 -1.48 6.90 4.16
N PRO A 90 -1.87 6.49 5.39
CA PRO A 90 -1.01 6.62 6.56
C PRO A 90 0.36 5.98 6.31
N GLY A 91 1.42 6.74 6.62
CA GLY A 91 2.81 6.32 6.44
C GLY A 91 3.53 6.84 5.21
N ILE A 92 2.84 7.58 4.35
CA ILE A 92 3.45 8.30 3.23
C ILE A 92 3.40 9.79 3.54
N PHE A 93 4.54 10.47 3.38
CA PHE A 93 4.59 11.90 3.51
C PHE A 93 3.86 12.54 2.32
N ALA A 94 2.65 13.03 2.54
CA ALA A 94 1.97 13.89 1.60
C ALA A 94 2.22 15.33 2.05
N SER A 95 3.05 16.08 1.32
CA SER A 95 3.13 17.53 1.53
C SER A 95 1.78 18.13 1.16
N THR A 96 0.97 18.49 2.17
CA THR A 96 -0.15 19.42 2.02
C THR A 96 0.34 20.85 1.99
#